data_AF-A0A834LRA9-F1
#
_entry.id   AF-A0A834LRA9-F1
#
_cell.length_a   1.000
_cell.length_b   1.000
_cell.length_c   1.000
_cell.angle_alpha   90.00
_cell.angle_beta   90.00
_cell.angle_gamma   90.00
#
_symmetry.space_group_name_H-M   'P 1'
#
loop_
_entity.id
_entity.type
_entity.pdbx_description
1 polymer ?
#
loop_
_entity_poly.entity_id
_entity_poly.type
_entity_poly.pdbx_seq_one_letter_code
_entity_poly.pdbx_strand_id
1 'polypeptide(L)'
;MTLKRWVVESGADTYNGFSLDHLLGTKIGGSSFDSSGRHHSAGDLLSHAKTSIIRFAVHASVERVLVASDSANAGAKQSAVVMVYRDELRFYLHAMVWEKECLKVGRPCARYVEIRGII
;
A
#
# COMPACT_ATOMS: atom_id res chain seq x y z
N MET A 1 4.73 33.19 -23.62
CA MET A 1 5.86 32.94 -22.69
C MET A 1 5.60 31.59 -22.03
N THR A 2 6.47 30.59 -22.22
CA THR A 2 6.21 29.20 -21.77
C THR A 2 6.91 28.92 -20.44
N LEU A 3 6.27 28.13 -19.56
CA LEU A 3 6.82 27.71 -18.26
C LEU A 3 8.23 27.10 -18.35
N LYS A 4 8.63 26.51 -19.48
CA LYS A 4 10.00 25.98 -19.64
C LYS A 4 11.06 27.07 -19.74
N ARG A 5 10.71 28.19 -20.38
CA ARG A 5 11.67 29.25 -20.73
C ARG A 5 11.95 30.16 -19.53
N TRP A 6 10.94 30.47 -18.70
CA TRP A 6 11.16 31.32 -17.53
C TRP A 6 12.01 30.65 -16.44
N VAL A 7 11.90 29.33 -16.23
CA VAL A 7 12.68 28.67 -15.16
C VAL A 7 14.17 28.73 -15.48
N VAL A 8 14.52 28.47 -16.74
CA VAL A 8 15.91 28.61 -17.24
C VAL A 8 16.37 30.07 -17.16
N GLU A 9 15.52 31.03 -17.56
CA GLU A 9 15.84 32.46 -17.49
C GLU A 9 15.97 32.98 -16.05
N SER A 10 15.29 32.38 -15.07
CA SER A 10 15.34 32.75 -13.65
C SER A 10 16.59 32.25 -12.91
N GLY A 11 17.55 31.67 -13.61
CA GLY A 11 18.82 31.22 -13.03
C GLY A 11 18.78 29.81 -12.43
N ALA A 12 17.77 29.00 -12.75
CA ALA A 12 17.83 27.58 -12.44
C ALA A 12 18.85 26.89 -13.37
N ASP A 13 19.65 25.98 -12.82
CA ASP A 13 20.64 25.19 -13.55
C ASP A 13 20.06 24.47 -14.79
N THR A 14 20.98 24.10 -15.69
CA THR A 14 20.78 23.51 -17.03
C THR A 14 19.50 22.68 -17.21
N TYR A 15 18.84 22.87 -18.35
CA TYR A 15 17.65 22.10 -18.73
C TYR A 15 18.00 20.68 -19.20
N ASN A 16 17.58 19.67 -18.43
CA ASN A 16 17.91 18.25 -18.61
C ASN A 16 16.96 17.51 -19.59
N GLY A 17 16.03 18.20 -20.25
CA GLY A 17 15.06 17.55 -21.14
C GLY A 17 14.02 16.71 -20.38
N PHE A 18 13.62 15.58 -20.97
CA PHE A 18 12.71 14.62 -20.33
C PHE A 18 13.50 13.57 -19.53
N SER A 19 13.20 13.45 -18.23
CA SER A 19 13.80 12.43 -17.38
C SER A 19 12.89 12.08 -16.19
N LEU A 20 12.79 10.78 -15.88
CA LEU A 20 12.12 10.29 -14.69
C LEU A 20 13.01 10.37 -13.45
N ASP A 21 14.33 10.38 -13.63
CA ASP A 21 15.32 10.37 -12.55
C ASP A 21 15.34 11.69 -11.79
N HIS A 22 15.55 11.62 -10.48
CA HIS A 22 15.69 12.82 -9.66
C HIS A 22 17.07 13.45 -9.85
N LEU A 23 17.15 14.44 -10.76
CA LEU A 23 18.36 15.17 -11.12
C LEU A 23 18.27 16.63 -10.69
N LEU A 24 19.41 17.25 -10.37
CA LEU A 24 19.51 18.69 -10.13
C LEU A 24 19.26 19.48 -11.43
N GLY A 25 18.72 20.69 -11.30
CA GLY A 25 18.34 21.55 -12.43
C GLY A 25 16.89 21.37 -12.87
N THR A 26 16.58 21.77 -14.11
CA THR A 26 15.20 21.78 -14.62
C THR A 26 14.92 20.58 -15.54
N LYS A 27 13.74 19.96 -15.42
CA LYS A 27 13.36 18.80 -16.25
C LYS A 27 11.86 18.74 -16.53
N ILE A 28 11.50 17.96 -17.55
CA ILE A 28 10.15 17.46 -17.76
C ILE A 28 10.09 16.04 -17.18
N GLY A 29 9.25 15.83 -16.17
CA GLY A 29 9.01 14.52 -15.59
C GLY A 29 7.90 13.75 -16.31
N GLY A 30 7.67 12.52 -15.85
CA GLY A 30 6.46 11.77 -16.15
C GLY A 30 5.25 12.35 -15.43
N SER A 31 4.07 11.98 -15.91
CA SER A 31 2.78 12.30 -15.32
C SER A 31 1.98 11.02 -15.14
N SER A 32 1.14 10.96 -14.12
CA SER A 32 0.11 9.91 -14.00
C SER A 32 -1.06 10.11 -14.97
N PHE A 33 -1.10 11.23 -15.71
CA PHE A 33 -2.08 11.47 -16.75
C PHE A 33 -1.59 10.94 -18.11
N ASP A 34 -2.46 10.20 -18.81
CA ASP A 34 -2.21 9.77 -20.18
C ASP A 34 -2.46 10.90 -21.20
N SER A 35 -2.17 10.65 -22.48
CA SER A 35 -2.36 11.62 -23.56
C SER A 35 -3.83 11.97 -23.83
N SER A 36 -4.77 11.17 -23.33
CA SER A 36 -6.21 11.45 -23.40
C SER A 36 -6.70 12.28 -22.22
N GLY A 37 -5.81 12.58 -21.25
CA GLY A 37 -6.13 13.33 -20.04
C GLY A 37 -6.71 12.46 -18.92
N ARG A 38 -6.64 11.13 -19.02
CA ARG A 38 -7.12 10.22 -17.97
C ARG A 38 -6.04 10.02 -16.92
N HIS A 39 -6.42 10.14 -15.65
CA HIS A 39 -5.55 9.89 -14.51
C HIS A 39 -5.42 8.39 -14.23
N HIS A 40 -4.18 7.92 -14.15
CA HIS A 40 -3.83 6.57 -13.72
C HIS A 40 -3.41 6.56 -12.26
N SER A 41 -3.86 5.57 -11.51
CA SER A 41 -3.60 5.48 -10.06
C SER A 41 -2.99 4.13 -9.68
N ALA A 42 -2.55 4.00 -8.43
CA ALA A 42 -2.09 2.71 -7.89
C ALA A 42 -3.17 1.62 -7.97
N GLY A 43 -4.47 1.99 -7.99
CA GLY A 43 -5.57 1.05 -8.20
C GLY A 43 -5.52 0.33 -9.54
N ASP A 44 -4.95 0.97 -10.58
CA ASP A 44 -4.82 0.35 -11.91
C ASP A 44 -3.85 -0.84 -11.87
N LEU A 45 -2.88 -0.85 -10.96
CA LEU A 45 -1.96 -1.99 -10.78
C LEU A 45 -2.70 -3.24 -10.27
N LEU A 46 -3.84 -3.08 -9.62
CA LEU A 46 -4.64 -4.20 -9.12
C LEU A 46 -5.32 -4.98 -10.25
N SER A 47 -5.49 -4.36 -11.43
CA SER A 47 -5.94 -5.09 -12.63
C SER A 47 -4.95 -6.18 -13.07
N HIS A 48 -3.68 -6.07 -12.68
CA HIS A 48 -2.64 -7.04 -12.96
C HIS A 48 -2.49 -8.09 -11.83
N ALA A 49 -3.25 -7.95 -10.74
CA ALA A 49 -3.18 -8.86 -9.60
C ALA A 49 -3.90 -10.19 -9.87
N LYS A 50 -3.36 -11.28 -9.33
CA LYS A 50 -4.05 -12.58 -9.35
C LYS A 50 -5.18 -12.58 -8.32
N THR A 51 -6.42 -12.48 -8.80
CA THR A 51 -7.64 -12.41 -7.98
C THR A 51 -7.86 -13.63 -7.08
N SER A 52 -7.23 -14.77 -7.38
CA SER A 52 -7.29 -15.96 -6.51
C SER A 52 -6.45 -15.85 -5.24
N ILE A 53 -5.55 -14.86 -5.15
CA ILE A 53 -4.58 -14.69 -4.04
C ILE A 53 -4.87 -13.41 -3.24
N ILE A 54 -5.35 -12.35 -3.90
CA ILE A 54 -5.52 -11.02 -3.27
C ILE A 54 -7.01 -10.67 -3.14
N ARG A 55 -7.39 -10.09 -2.00
CA ARG A 55 -8.77 -9.66 -1.68
C ARG A 55 -8.81 -8.18 -1.27
N PHE A 56 -9.90 -7.49 -1.63
CA PHE A 56 -10.04 -6.02 -1.65
C PHE A 56 -11.45 -5.54 -1.21
N ALA A 57 -11.61 -4.32 -0.62
CA ALA A 57 -12.47 -3.84 0.53
C ALA A 57 -12.40 -2.38 0.75
N VAL A 58 -13.10 -1.76 -0.14
CA VAL A 58 -13.67 -0.47 0.07
C VAL A 58 -14.36 -0.38 1.43
N HIS A 59 -14.15 0.78 2.05
CA HIS A 59 -14.85 1.21 3.26
C HIS A 59 -14.55 0.42 4.54
N ALA A 60 -13.37 -0.20 4.62
CA ALA A 60 -12.85 -0.82 5.83
C ALA A 60 -11.85 0.10 6.54
N SER A 61 -12.19 0.63 7.71
CA SER A 61 -11.26 1.43 8.53
C SER A 61 -10.52 0.56 9.53
N VAL A 62 -9.19 0.54 9.49
CA VAL A 62 -8.37 -0.22 10.43
C VAL A 62 -8.35 0.49 11.78
N GLU A 63 -8.79 -0.19 12.83
CA GLU A 63 -8.83 0.40 14.18
C GLU A 63 -7.65 -0.06 15.05
N ARG A 64 -7.32 -1.35 14.99
CA ARG A 64 -6.32 -1.96 15.88
C ARG A 64 -5.51 -3.03 15.16
N VAL A 65 -4.24 -3.14 15.55
CA VAL A 65 -3.36 -4.24 15.15
C VAL A 65 -2.98 -5.02 16.41
N LEU A 66 -3.33 -6.30 16.44
CA LEU A 66 -3.01 -7.23 17.52
C LEU A 66 -1.68 -7.92 17.21
N VAL A 67 -0.75 -7.78 18.14
CA VAL A 67 0.61 -8.28 18.04
C VAL A 67 0.78 -9.41 19.03
N ALA A 68 1.20 -10.58 18.56
CA ALA A 68 1.60 -11.66 19.44
C ALA A 68 2.92 -11.31 20.10
N SER A 69 2.94 -11.40 21.42
CA SER A 69 4.13 -11.29 22.25
C SER A 69 4.37 -12.65 22.91
N ASP A 70 5.59 -13.17 22.79
CA ASP A 70 6.00 -14.36 23.54
C ASP A 70 6.42 -13.89 24.95
N SER A 71 5.50 -13.96 25.90
CA SER A 71 5.63 -13.36 27.24
C SER A 71 6.76 -13.95 28.10
N ALA A 72 7.44 -14.99 27.61
CA ALA A 72 8.54 -15.63 28.31
C ALA A 72 9.87 -14.86 28.22
N ASN A 73 10.06 -13.95 27.25
CA ASN A 73 11.31 -13.22 27.07
C ASN A 73 11.08 -11.74 26.74
N ALA A 74 11.61 -10.85 27.58
CA ALA A 74 11.53 -9.39 27.40
C ALA A 74 12.19 -8.84 26.12
N GLY A 75 12.76 -9.71 25.27
CA GLY A 75 13.31 -9.41 23.95
C GLY A 75 12.72 -10.26 22.81
N ALA A 76 11.56 -10.91 23.02
CA ALA A 76 10.94 -11.75 22.00
C ALA A 76 10.46 -10.93 20.78
N LYS A 77 10.62 -11.51 19.59
CA LYS A 77 10.19 -10.91 18.32
C LYS A 77 8.66 -10.78 18.30
N GLN A 78 8.19 -9.55 18.31
CA GLN A 78 6.78 -9.22 18.19
C GLN A 78 6.31 -9.41 16.74
N SER A 79 5.22 -10.16 16.54
CA SER A 79 4.64 -10.39 15.21
C SER A 79 3.19 -9.94 15.18
N ALA A 80 2.80 -9.16 14.17
CA ALA A 80 1.40 -8.80 13.96
C ALA A 80 0.63 -10.02 13.46
N VAL A 81 -0.39 -10.45 14.21
CA VAL A 81 -1.14 -11.68 13.90
C VAL A 81 -2.52 -11.35 13.35
N VAL A 82 -3.16 -10.32 13.91
CA VAL A 82 -4.54 -9.97 13.57
C VAL A 82 -4.67 -8.46 13.44
N MET A 83 -5.41 -8.02 12.43
CA MET A 83 -5.87 -6.65 12.27
C MET A 83 -7.38 -6.61 12.48
N VAL A 84 -7.83 -5.66 13.30
CA VAL A 84 -9.24 -5.40 13.53
C VAL A 84 -9.63 -4.18 12.71
N TYR A 85 -10.61 -4.35 11.84
CA TYR A 85 -11.14 -3.29 11.00
C TYR A 85 -12.64 -3.13 11.22
N ARG A 86 -13.14 -1.94 10.90
CA ARG A 86 -14.54 -1.55 11.04
C ARG A 86 -15.13 -1.30 9.66
N ASP A 87 -16.27 -1.91 9.38
CA ASP A 87 -17.01 -1.68 8.14
C ASP A 87 -17.94 -0.45 8.22
N GLU A 88 -18.65 -0.17 7.12
CA GLU A 88 -19.63 0.93 7.04
C GLU A 88 -20.80 0.74 8.02
N LEU A 89 -21.18 -0.50 8.27
CA LEU A 89 -22.23 -0.89 9.21
C LEU A 89 -21.76 -0.80 10.67
N ARG A 90 -20.53 -0.33 10.89
CA ARG A 90 -19.89 -0.16 12.20
C ARG A 90 -19.60 -1.48 12.91
N PHE A 91 -19.63 -2.61 12.22
CA PHE A 91 -19.23 -3.90 12.75
C PHE A 91 -17.71 -4.05 12.73
N TYR A 92 -17.19 -4.77 13.73
CA TYR A 92 -15.78 -5.09 13.84
C TYR A 92 -15.49 -6.46 13.25
N LEU A 93 -14.51 -6.52 12.37
CA LEU A 93 -14.09 -7.70 11.63
C LEU A 93 -12.60 -7.93 11.85
N HIS A 94 -12.19 -9.20 11.86
CA HIS A 94 -10.82 -9.61 12.11
C HIS A 94 -10.19 -10.15 10.82
N ALA A 95 -9.09 -9.55 10.39
CA ALA A 95 -8.22 -10.05 9.34
C ALA A 95 -6.95 -10.65 9.96
N MET A 96 -6.73 -11.94 9.78
CA MET A 96 -5.59 -12.67 10.34
C MET A 96 -4.53 -12.95 9.26
N VAL A 97 -3.26 -13.03 9.62
CA VAL A 97 -2.21 -13.47 8.68
C VAL A 97 -2.19 -15.01 8.66
N TRP A 98 -2.17 -15.61 7.47
CA TRP A 98 -2.00 -17.06 7.34
C TRP A 98 -0.52 -17.42 7.37
N GLU A 99 -0.10 -18.22 8.34
CA GLU A 99 1.26 -18.76 8.43
C GLU A 99 1.23 -20.30 8.30
N LYS A 100 2.05 -20.84 7.39
CA LYS A 100 2.14 -22.30 7.14
C LYS A 100 2.62 -23.10 8.34
N GLU A 101 3.23 -22.47 9.34
CA GLU A 101 3.82 -23.13 10.51
C GLU A 101 2.93 -23.17 11.76
N CYS A 102 1.63 -22.86 11.62
CA CYS A 102 0.72 -22.85 12.76
C CYS A 102 0.40 -24.26 13.34
N LEU A 103 0.76 -25.34 12.62
CA LEU A 103 0.50 -26.73 13.04
C LEU A 103 1.43 -27.26 14.14
N LYS A 104 2.54 -26.57 14.48
CA LYS A 104 3.53 -27.10 15.43
C LYS A 104 3.23 -26.79 16.90
N VAL A 105 2.28 -25.91 17.21
CA VAL A 105 2.12 -25.34 18.57
C VAL A 105 0.72 -25.46 19.17
N GLY A 106 -0.20 -26.22 18.55
CA GLY A 106 -1.53 -26.45 19.14
C GLY A 106 -2.37 -25.18 19.39
N ARG A 107 -2.05 -24.06 18.71
CA ARG A 107 -2.84 -22.82 18.77
C ARG A 107 -3.95 -22.88 17.73
N PRO A 108 -5.12 -22.24 17.96
CA PRO A 108 -6.22 -22.24 17.00
C PRO A 108 -5.75 -21.65 15.67
N CYS A 109 -5.59 -22.52 14.67
CA CYS A 109 -5.24 -22.16 13.32
C CYS A 109 -6.47 -21.52 12.68
N ALA A 110 -6.44 -20.20 12.54
CA ALA A 110 -7.49 -19.48 11.86
C ALA A 110 -7.63 -19.93 10.41
N ARG A 111 -8.82 -20.42 10.09
CA ARG A 111 -9.22 -20.87 8.76
C ARG A 111 -9.59 -19.65 7.94
N TYR A 112 -8.77 -19.35 6.94
CA TYR A 112 -8.97 -18.31 5.93
C TYR A 112 -9.15 -16.89 6.45
N VAL A 113 -8.35 -15.98 5.89
CA VAL A 113 -8.68 -14.56 5.89
C VAL A 113 -9.77 -14.36 4.86
N GLU A 114 -11.03 -14.47 5.27
CA GLU A 114 -12.10 -13.77 4.58
C GLU A 114 -11.93 -12.28 4.91
N ILE A 115 -10.88 -11.68 4.33
CA ILE A 115 -10.90 -10.25 4.06
C ILE A 115 -12.04 -10.13 3.06
N ARG A 116 -13.26 -9.86 3.55
CA ARG A 116 -14.30 -9.13 2.81
C ARG A 116 -13.79 -7.71 2.68
N GLY A 117 -12.75 -7.75 1.86
CA GLY A 117 -11.89 -6.77 1.33
C GLY A 117 -11.09 -5.80 2.16
N ILE A 118 -10.01 -5.27 1.53
CA ILE A 118 -9.45 -3.90 1.71
C ILE A 118 -8.98 -3.20 0.39
N ILE A 119 -9.54 -2.04 -0.03
CA ILE A 119 -8.98 -0.91 -0.83
C ILE A 119 -9.83 0.33 -0.58
#